data_AF-A0A6N8U4D8-F1
#
_entry.id   AF-A0A6N8U4D8-F1
#
_cell.length_a   1.000
_cell.length_b   1.000
_cell.length_c   1.000
_cell.angle_alpha   90.00
_cell.angle_beta   90.00
_cell.angle_gamma   90.00
#
_symmetry.space_group_name_H-M   'P 1'
#
loop_
_entity.id
_entity.type
_entity.pdbx_description
1 polymer ?
#
loop_
_entity_poly.entity_id
_entity_poly.type
_entity_poly.pdbx_seq_one_letter_code
_entity_poly.pdbx_strand_id
1 'polypeptide(L)'
;MEKKWKLVHAQNRGLIVNENGKTIGYFPGSGIRILESDGYAFKDMNDNGIIDAFEDWRLPLCVRAKDFALQFHLTQHGESLFVDGKEINFPQEFNLEQLYMMICDQHVLEEYPYSMDHLSEAEKQYINDNYLFILFILMIDDSHGNDNDYMIQFFMQSTHEGITAHISYSIGKALKEFMVGLLKAQPAM
;
A
#
# COMPACT_ATOMS: atom_id res chain seq x y z
N MET A 1 -20.06 0.61 -20.78
CA MET A 1 -20.38 -0.24 -19.62
C MET A 1 -21.17 0.58 -18.61
N GLU A 2 -21.92 -0.07 -17.75
CA GLU A 2 -22.58 0.59 -16.62
C GLU A 2 -21.55 0.97 -15.55
N LYS A 3 -21.68 2.17 -14.98
CA LYS A 3 -20.81 2.65 -13.91
C LYS A 3 -21.17 1.93 -12.60
N LYS A 4 -20.20 1.27 -11.99
CA LYS A 4 -20.32 0.46 -10.76
C LYS A 4 -19.53 1.07 -9.60
N TRP A 5 -19.30 2.38 -9.63
CA TRP A 5 -18.57 3.07 -8.57
C TRP A 5 -19.11 4.48 -8.36
N LYS A 6 -18.89 5.00 -7.15
CA LYS A 6 -19.21 6.38 -6.80
C LYS A 6 -18.13 6.99 -5.93
N LEU A 7 -17.91 8.29 -6.10
CA LEU A 7 -17.08 9.07 -5.19
C LEU A 7 -17.97 9.65 -4.09
N VAL A 8 -17.67 9.31 -2.84
CA VAL A 8 -18.35 9.86 -1.65
C VAL A 8 -17.38 10.76 -0.91
N HIS A 9 -17.76 12.00 -0.66
CA HIS A 9 -16.96 12.91 0.16
C HIS A 9 -17.30 12.70 1.64
N ALA A 10 -16.29 12.45 2.46
CA ALA A 10 -16.40 12.28 3.91
C ALA A 10 -15.40 13.23 4.60
N GLN A 11 -15.88 14.30 5.21
CA GLN A 11 -15.05 15.33 5.86
C GLN A 11 -13.96 15.87 4.91
N ASN A 12 -12.69 15.56 5.17
CA ASN A 12 -11.51 16.02 4.41
C ASN A 12 -10.97 14.98 3.42
N ARG A 13 -11.73 13.90 3.13
CA ARG A 13 -11.33 12.83 2.21
C ARG A 13 -12.45 12.45 1.25
N GLY A 14 -12.08 11.89 0.11
CA GLY A 14 -12.96 11.15 -0.78
C GLY A 14 -12.86 9.64 -0.52
N LEU A 15 -13.94 8.93 -0.80
CA LEU A 15 -13.99 7.47 -0.81
C LEU A 15 -14.51 7.04 -2.17
N ILE A 16 -13.71 6.24 -2.87
CA ILE A 16 -14.10 5.56 -4.09
C ILE A 16 -14.79 4.26 -3.66
N VAL A 17 -16.12 4.23 -3.74
CA VAL A 17 -16.92 3.06 -3.37
C VAL A 17 -17.22 2.27 -4.63
N ASN A 18 -16.53 1.13 -4.83
CA ASN A 18 -16.82 0.16 -5.90
C ASN A 18 -17.89 -0.83 -5.45
N GLU A 19 -18.92 -1.04 -6.27
CA GLU A 19 -20.02 -1.96 -5.98
C GLU A 19 -19.54 -3.40 -5.91
N ASN A 20 -19.86 -4.10 -4.81
CA ASN A 20 -19.40 -5.46 -4.52
C ASN A 20 -17.88 -5.63 -4.61
N GLY A 21 -17.15 -4.53 -4.43
CA GLY A 21 -15.69 -4.47 -4.56
C GLY A 21 -15.07 -3.65 -3.44
N LYS A 22 -13.85 -3.17 -3.69
CA LYS A 22 -13.09 -2.43 -2.69
C LYS A 22 -13.54 -0.99 -2.56
N THR A 23 -13.71 -0.52 -1.33
CA THR A 23 -13.75 0.92 -1.04
C THR A 23 -12.33 1.42 -0.82
N ILE A 24 -11.92 2.44 -1.56
CA ILE A 24 -10.55 2.95 -1.57
C ILE A 24 -10.56 4.41 -1.10
N GLY A 25 -9.65 4.78 -0.21
CA GLY A 25 -9.44 6.17 0.18
C GLY A 25 -8.89 6.98 -0.99
N TYR A 26 -9.36 8.21 -1.12
CA TYR A 26 -8.91 9.15 -2.14
C TYR A 26 -8.76 10.53 -1.52
N PHE A 27 -7.56 11.11 -1.54
CA PHE A 27 -7.36 12.49 -1.11
C PHE A 27 -7.54 13.46 -2.29
N PRO A 28 -8.58 14.33 -2.34
CA PRO A 28 -8.81 15.18 -3.51
C PRO A 28 -7.68 16.17 -3.82
N GLY A 29 -6.84 16.49 -2.83
CA GLY A 29 -5.69 17.39 -2.99
C GLY A 29 -4.40 16.70 -3.47
N SER A 30 -4.37 15.37 -3.62
CA SER A 30 -3.14 14.65 -4.02
C SER A 30 -2.79 14.83 -5.50
N GLY A 31 -3.77 15.19 -6.34
CA GLY A 31 -3.59 15.21 -7.79
C GLY A 31 -3.70 13.84 -8.46
N ILE A 32 -3.94 12.76 -7.70
CA ILE A 32 -4.18 11.41 -8.23
C ILE A 32 -5.39 11.44 -9.19
N ARG A 33 -5.20 10.84 -10.37
CA ARG A 33 -6.29 10.62 -11.32
C ARG A 33 -7.07 9.36 -10.94
N ILE A 34 -8.37 9.39 -11.18
CA ILE A 34 -9.22 8.20 -11.07
C ILE A 34 -9.40 7.62 -12.46
N LEU A 35 -8.93 6.40 -12.67
CA LEU A 35 -9.12 5.64 -13.90
C LEU A 35 -10.33 4.73 -13.76
N GLU A 36 -10.97 4.42 -14.89
CA GLU A 36 -12.13 3.53 -14.94
C GLU A 36 -11.88 2.36 -15.90
N SER A 37 -12.14 1.13 -15.43
CA SER A 37 -12.17 -0.08 -16.25
C SER A 37 -13.31 -0.99 -15.78
N ASP A 38 -14.05 -1.57 -16.73
CA ASP A 38 -15.17 -2.49 -16.46
C ASP A 38 -16.30 -1.92 -15.57
N GLY A 39 -16.40 -0.59 -15.52
CA GLY A 39 -17.30 0.15 -14.65
C GLY A 39 -16.78 0.34 -13.22
N TYR A 40 -15.55 -0.08 -12.90
CA TYR A 40 -14.89 0.10 -11.60
C TYR A 40 -13.83 1.19 -11.66
N ALA A 41 -13.55 1.80 -10.51
CA ALA A 41 -12.55 2.85 -10.36
C ALA A 41 -11.28 2.40 -9.65
N PHE A 42 -10.17 2.99 -10.11
CA PHE A 42 -8.80 2.75 -9.68
C PHE A 42 -8.07 4.08 -9.50
N LYS A 43 -7.08 4.13 -8.63
CA LYS A 43 -6.19 5.29 -8.46
C LYS A 43 -4.98 5.12 -9.35
N ASP A 44 -4.73 6.12 -10.20
CA ASP A 44 -3.48 6.28 -10.97
C ASP A 44 -2.43 6.87 -10.04
N MET A 45 -1.77 5.99 -9.30
CA MET A 45 -0.84 6.32 -8.25
C MET A 45 0.48 6.84 -8.82
N ASN A 46 0.97 6.28 -9.92
CA ASN A 46 2.23 6.69 -10.56
C ASN A 46 2.06 7.71 -11.70
N ASP A 47 0.83 8.18 -11.96
CA ASP A 47 0.46 9.19 -12.95
C ASP A 47 0.79 8.82 -14.42
N ASN A 48 0.81 7.52 -14.75
CA ASN A 48 1.12 7.07 -16.12
C ASN A 48 -0.13 6.94 -17.04
N GLY A 49 -1.33 7.00 -16.47
CA GLY A 49 -2.60 7.02 -17.22
C GLY A 49 -3.10 5.65 -17.66
N ILE A 50 -2.49 4.57 -17.17
CA ILE A 50 -2.96 3.19 -17.31
C ILE A 50 -3.18 2.58 -15.93
N ILE A 51 -3.97 1.51 -15.86
CA ILE A 51 -4.13 0.77 -14.59
C ILE A 51 -3.02 -0.27 -14.53
N ASP A 52 -2.02 0.00 -13.71
CA ASP A 52 -0.95 -0.97 -13.46
C ASP A 52 -1.43 -2.14 -12.60
N ALA A 53 -0.72 -3.27 -12.66
CA ALA A 53 -1.12 -4.43 -11.87
C ALA A 53 -1.08 -4.12 -10.37
N PHE A 54 -0.15 -3.30 -9.89
CA PHE A 54 -0.15 -2.87 -8.48
C PHE A 54 -1.33 -1.97 -8.09
N GLU A 55 -1.97 -1.28 -9.04
CA GLU A 55 -3.13 -0.40 -8.80
C GLU A 55 -4.46 -1.16 -8.90
N ASP A 56 -4.48 -2.27 -9.62
CA ASP A 56 -5.66 -3.11 -9.77
C ASP A 56 -5.92 -3.93 -8.51
N TRP A 57 -6.73 -3.37 -7.60
CA TRP A 57 -7.15 -4.01 -6.36
C TRP A 57 -7.88 -5.35 -6.53
N ARG A 58 -8.30 -5.70 -7.75
CA ARG A 58 -8.92 -6.99 -8.07
C ARG A 58 -7.89 -8.13 -8.14
N LEU A 59 -6.61 -7.80 -8.33
CA LEU A 59 -5.54 -8.78 -8.44
C LEU A 59 -5.07 -9.29 -7.07
N PRO A 60 -4.52 -10.52 -7.01
CA PRO A 60 -3.94 -11.06 -5.79
C PRO A 60 -2.81 -10.18 -5.25
N LEU A 61 -2.73 -10.07 -3.92
CA LEU A 61 -1.77 -9.21 -3.23
C LEU A 61 -0.31 -9.44 -3.69
N CYS A 62 0.12 -10.70 -3.79
CA CYS A 62 1.47 -11.05 -4.24
C CYS A 62 1.76 -10.59 -5.69
N VAL A 63 0.75 -10.57 -6.57
CA VAL A 63 0.90 -10.08 -7.95
C VAL A 63 1.14 -8.57 -7.92
N ARG A 64 0.32 -7.85 -7.15
CA ARG A 64 0.42 -6.40 -7.00
C ARG A 64 1.75 -5.96 -6.39
N ALA A 65 2.19 -6.63 -5.32
CA ALA A 65 3.45 -6.33 -4.66
C ALA A 65 4.67 -6.61 -5.55
N LYS A 66 4.64 -7.69 -6.34
CA LYS A 66 5.70 -7.98 -7.32
C LYS A 66 5.78 -6.93 -8.42
N ASP A 67 4.63 -6.50 -8.94
CA ASP A 67 4.56 -5.44 -9.94
C ASP A 67 5.10 -4.12 -9.38
N PHE A 68 4.66 -3.71 -8.19
CA PHE A 68 5.17 -2.53 -7.50
C PHE A 68 6.69 -2.57 -7.32
N ALA A 69 7.22 -3.70 -6.81
CA ALA A 69 8.66 -3.87 -6.65
C ALA A 69 9.42 -3.80 -7.98
N LEU A 70 8.86 -4.36 -9.05
CA LEU A 70 9.48 -4.32 -10.37
C LEU A 70 9.52 -2.90 -10.94
N GLN A 71 8.41 -2.15 -10.87
CA GLN A 71 8.30 -0.82 -11.45
C GLN A 71 9.26 0.19 -10.80
N PHE A 72 9.48 0.07 -9.49
CA PHE A 72 10.33 0.98 -8.73
C PHE A 72 11.69 0.37 -8.37
N HIS A 73 12.08 -0.74 -9.02
CA HIS A 73 13.37 -1.43 -8.83
C HIS A 73 13.70 -1.72 -7.36
N LEU A 74 12.69 -2.20 -6.63
CA LEU A 74 12.77 -2.45 -5.20
C LEU A 74 13.21 -3.87 -4.89
N THR A 75 14.07 -4.01 -3.88
CA THR A 75 14.33 -5.27 -3.20
C THR A 75 14.33 -5.06 -1.69
N GLN A 76 14.10 -6.12 -0.92
CA GLN A 76 14.06 -6.05 0.54
C GLN A 76 14.98 -7.12 1.15
N HIS A 77 15.69 -6.74 2.22
CA HIS A 77 16.45 -7.66 3.06
C HIS A 77 16.26 -7.29 4.53
N GLY A 78 15.50 -8.11 5.27
CA GLY A 78 15.11 -7.80 6.65
C GLY A 78 14.35 -6.48 6.71
N GLU A 79 14.79 -5.56 7.57
CA GLU A 79 14.22 -4.20 7.71
C GLU A 79 14.62 -3.22 6.61
N SER A 80 15.58 -3.57 5.75
CA SER A 80 16.14 -2.63 4.78
C SER A 80 15.45 -2.73 3.43
N LEU A 81 15.03 -1.57 2.92
CA LEU A 81 14.57 -1.41 1.55
C LEU A 81 15.76 -1.07 0.66
N PHE A 82 15.76 -1.54 -0.58
CA PHE A 82 16.76 -1.17 -1.57
C PHE A 82 16.05 -0.62 -2.80
N VAL A 83 16.61 0.44 -3.38
CA VAL A 83 16.15 1.05 -4.64
C VAL A 83 17.34 1.08 -5.59
N ASP A 84 17.23 0.46 -6.77
CA ASP A 84 18.35 0.29 -7.71
C ASP A 84 19.61 -0.32 -7.04
N GLY A 85 19.40 -1.24 -6.11
CA GLY A 85 20.47 -1.88 -5.33
C GLY A 85 21.14 -0.99 -4.29
N LYS A 86 20.66 0.25 -4.08
CA LYS A 86 21.13 1.14 -3.00
C LYS A 86 20.25 0.98 -1.77
N GLU A 87 20.90 0.75 -0.63
CA GLU A 87 20.22 0.57 0.64
C GLU A 87 19.55 1.87 1.13
N ILE A 88 18.30 1.75 1.54
CA ILE A 88 17.49 2.76 2.21
C ILE A 88 17.28 2.29 3.64
N ASN A 89 18.15 2.75 4.53
CA ASN A 89 18.09 2.42 5.94
C ASN A 89 16.98 3.24 6.62
N PHE A 90 16.03 2.54 7.24
CA PHE A 90 15.07 3.17 8.13
C PHE A 90 15.67 3.33 9.53
N PRO A 91 15.39 4.44 10.23
CA PRO A 91 15.76 4.61 11.63
C PRO A 91 15.25 3.47 12.51
N GLN A 92 16.13 2.91 13.35
CA GLN A 92 15.80 1.78 14.23
C GLN A 92 14.65 2.09 15.18
N GLU A 93 14.42 3.35 15.57
CA GLU A 93 13.28 3.70 16.44
C GLU A 93 11.90 3.37 15.83
N PHE A 94 11.85 3.04 14.55
CA PHE A 94 10.62 2.61 13.90
C PHE A 94 10.28 1.14 14.17
N ASN A 95 11.26 0.27 14.41
CA ASN A 95 11.08 -1.17 14.68
C ASN A 95 10.09 -1.84 13.71
N LEU A 96 10.30 -1.66 12.40
CA LEU A 96 9.29 -2.00 11.39
C LEU A 96 9.04 -3.51 11.30
N GLU A 97 10.08 -4.34 11.38
CA GLU A 97 9.93 -5.80 11.34
C GLU A 97 9.19 -6.30 12.58
N GLN A 98 9.55 -5.78 13.77
CA GLN A 98 8.86 -6.17 15.00
C GLN A 98 7.38 -5.79 14.97
N LEU A 99 7.03 -4.60 14.48
CA LEU A 99 5.63 -4.19 14.32
C LEU A 99 4.89 -5.07 13.34
N TYR A 100 5.53 -5.42 12.22
CA TYR A 100 4.94 -6.32 11.23
C TYR A 100 4.70 -7.73 11.81
N MET A 101 5.65 -8.26 12.58
CA MET A 101 5.47 -9.54 13.28
C MET A 101 4.30 -9.48 14.27
N MET A 102 4.15 -8.39 15.03
CA MET A 102 2.99 -8.22 15.92
C MET A 102 1.65 -8.20 15.16
N ILE A 103 1.60 -7.55 14.00
CA ILE A 103 0.42 -7.54 13.12
C ILE A 103 0.07 -8.97 12.67
N CYS A 104 1.09 -9.75 12.28
CA CYS A 104 0.92 -11.15 11.86
C CYS A 104 0.44 -12.03 13.03
N ASP A 105 1.05 -11.93 14.21
CA ASP A 105 0.68 -12.70 15.41
C ASP A 105 -0.75 -12.42 15.87
N GLN A 106 -1.23 -11.18 15.68
CA GLN A 106 -2.59 -10.77 15.99
C GLN A 106 -3.58 -11.05 14.85
N HIS A 107 -3.15 -11.71 13.77
CA HIS A 107 -3.95 -12.04 12.59
C HIS A 107 -4.67 -10.82 11.96
N VAL A 108 -4.11 -9.61 12.14
CA VAL A 108 -4.73 -8.35 11.68
C VAL A 108 -4.90 -8.33 10.15
N LEU A 109 -3.97 -8.95 9.43
CA LEU A 109 -4.04 -9.04 7.97
C LEU A 109 -5.15 -9.97 7.47
N GLU A 110 -5.67 -10.88 8.30
CA GLU A 110 -6.80 -11.75 7.93
C GLU A 110 -8.12 -10.98 7.85
N GLU A 111 -8.27 -9.90 8.63
CA GLU A 111 -9.42 -8.99 8.56
C GLU A 111 -9.32 -8.00 7.38
N TYR A 112 -8.12 -7.82 6.83
CA TYR A 112 -7.95 -7.13 5.56
C TYR A 112 -8.49 -8.03 4.42
N PRO A 113 -8.95 -7.48 3.28
CA PRO A 113 -9.54 -8.24 2.17
C PRO A 113 -8.66 -9.33 1.52
N TYR A 114 -7.51 -9.66 2.10
CA TYR A 114 -6.57 -10.68 1.67
C TYR A 114 -6.51 -11.80 2.71
N SER A 115 -7.48 -12.72 2.70
CA SER A 115 -7.41 -13.92 3.55
C SER A 115 -6.16 -14.73 3.18
N MET A 116 -5.31 -14.95 4.19
CA MET A 116 -4.06 -15.71 4.05
C MET A 116 -4.32 -17.23 3.92
N ASP A 117 -5.53 -17.70 4.22
CA ASP A 117 -5.91 -19.12 4.23
C ASP A 117 -5.86 -19.77 2.85
N HIS A 118 -6.04 -18.97 1.80
CA HIS A 118 -6.03 -19.43 0.41
C HIS A 118 -4.68 -19.30 -0.27
N LEU A 119 -3.67 -18.79 0.45
CA LEU A 119 -2.32 -18.62 -0.10
C LEU A 119 -1.52 -19.92 0.00
N SER A 120 -0.76 -20.18 -1.07
CA SER A 120 0.28 -21.21 -1.04
C SER A 120 1.41 -20.85 -0.07
N GLU A 121 2.16 -21.84 0.39
CA GLU A 121 3.33 -21.60 1.26
C GLU A 121 4.37 -20.68 0.60
N ALA A 122 4.51 -20.74 -0.73
CA ALA A 122 5.38 -19.83 -1.47
C ALA A 122 4.91 -18.38 -1.43
N GLU A 123 3.59 -18.14 -1.46
CA GLU A 123 3.02 -16.80 -1.34
C GLU A 123 3.16 -16.25 0.07
N LYS A 124 2.93 -17.08 1.10
CA LYS A 124 3.16 -16.70 2.50
C LYS A 124 4.62 -16.32 2.73
N GLN A 125 5.55 -17.13 2.23
CA GLN A 125 6.99 -16.85 2.31
C GLN A 125 7.32 -15.53 1.60
N TYR A 126 6.80 -15.31 0.39
CA TYR A 126 7.02 -14.06 -0.34
C TYR A 126 6.51 -12.83 0.43
N ILE A 127 5.32 -12.91 1.02
CA ILE A 127 4.74 -11.84 1.83
C ILE A 127 5.63 -11.51 3.02
N ASN A 128 6.10 -12.53 3.74
CA ASN A 128 6.97 -12.34 4.91
C ASN A 128 8.33 -11.73 4.53
N ASP A 129 8.95 -12.23 3.45
CA ASP A 129 10.25 -11.74 3.00
C ASP A 129 10.19 -10.32 2.41
N ASN A 130 9.00 -9.86 2.00
CA ASN A 130 8.80 -8.60 1.27
C ASN A 130 7.72 -7.71 1.91
N TYR A 131 7.62 -7.75 3.23
CA TYR A 131 6.52 -7.12 3.96
C TYR A 131 6.40 -5.61 3.72
N LEU A 132 7.48 -4.89 3.39
CA LEU A 132 7.41 -3.46 3.09
C LEU A 132 6.59 -3.18 1.83
N PHE A 133 6.73 -4.01 0.79
CA PHE A 133 5.94 -3.87 -0.43
C PHE A 133 4.47 -4.16 -0.15
N ILE A 134 4.22 -5.17 0.69
CA ILE A 134 2.88 -5.49 1.15
C ILE A 134 2.27 -4.27 1.85
N LEU A 135 2.98 -3.67 2.81
CA LEU A 135 2.52 -2.48 3.51
C LEU A 135 2.24 -1.31 2.54
N PHE A 136 3.08 -1.07 1.54
CA PHE A 136 2.80 -0.04 0.53
C PHE A 136 1.50 -0.33 -0.24
N ILE A 137 1.26 -1.58 -0.67
CA ILE A 137 0.00 -1.95 -1.33
C ILE A 137 -1.20 -1.75 -0.39
N LEU A 138 -1.09 -2.15 0.87
CA LEU A 138 -2.15 -1.94 1.86
C LEU A 138 -2.41 -0.45 2.12
N MET A 139 -1.37 0.38 2.14
CA MET A 139 -1.49 1.83 2.26
C MET A 139 -2.16 2.48 1.04
N ILE A 140 -1.86 2.02 -0.19
CA ILE A 140 -2.55 2.45 -1.42
C ILE A 140 -4.05 2.15 -1.30
N ASP A 141 -4.37 1.02 -0.72
CA ASP A 141 -5.72 0.50 -0.61
C ASP A 141 -6.51 1.08 0.57
N ASP A 142 -5.84 1.76 1.49
CA ASP A 142 -6.41 2.18 2.75
C ASP A 142 -7.57 3.15 2.53
N SER A 143 -8.72 2.84 3.14
CA SER A 143 -9.89 3.70 3.14
C SER A 143 -9.93 4.65 4.35
N HIS A 144 -9.01 4.46 5.31
CA HIS A 144 -8.97 5.16 6.58
C HIS A 144 -8.14 6.45 6.55
N GLY A 145 -8.34 7.31 5.54
CA GLY A 145 -8.22 8.78 5.69
C GLY A 145 -6.88 9.39 6.09
N ASN A 146 -5.78 8.68 5.89
CA ASN A 146 -4.45 9.22 6.11
C ASN A 146 -3.90 9.82 4.80
N ASP A 147 -2.92 10.72 4.89
CA ASP A 147 -2.17 11.30 3.76
C ASP A 147 -1.26 10.27 3.04
N ASN A 148 -1.63 8.97 3.09
CA ASN A 148 -0.91 7.85 2.51
C ASN A 148 -0.71 8.04 1.01
N ASP A 149 -1.75 8.53 0.32
CA ASP A 149 -1.72 8.86 -1.10
C ASP A 149 -0.51 9.74 -1.45
N TYR A 150 -0.36 10.85 -0.72
CA TYR A 150 0.74 11.79 -0.92
C TYR A 150 2.10 11.15 -0.60
N MET A 151 2.20 10.44 0.53
CA MET A 151 3.47 9.80 0.93
C MET A 151 3.90 8.76 -0.10
N ILE A 152 3.00 7.92 -0.58
CA ILE A 152 3.30 6.87 -1.57
C ILE A 152 3.71 7.52 -2.89
N GLN A 153 2.99 8.52 -3.39
CA GLN A 153 3.41 9.26 -4.58
C GLN A 153 4.77 9.91 -4.42
N PHE A 154 5.05 10.52 -3.26
CA PHE A 154 6.35 11.10 -2.97
C PHE A 154 7.46 10.04 -2.92
N PHE A 155 7.18 8.86 -2.36
CA PHE A 155 8.08 7.72 -2.42
C PHE A 155 8.37 7.31 -3.86
N MET A 156 7.34 7.07 -4.68
CA MET A 156 7.50 6.68 -6.09
C MET A 156 8.32 7.71 -6.86
N GLN A 157 8.00 9.00 -6.77
CA GLN A 157 8.79 10.07 -7.39
C GLN A 157 10.24 10.08 -6.89
N SER A 158 10.47 9.87 -5.60
CA SER A 158 11.82 9.86 -5.04
C SER A 158 12.69 8.75 -5.63
N THR A 159 12.09 7.62 -6.03
CA THR A 159 12.82 6.51 -6.66
C THR A 159 13.29 6.93 -8.06
N HIS A 160 12.42 7.55 -8.86
CA HIS A 160 12.77 8.07 -10.19
C HIS A 160 13.84 9.15 -10.15
N GLU A 161 13.78 10.03 -9.15
CA GLU A 161 14.77 11.10 -8.94
C GLU A 161 16.06 10.62 -8.25
N GLY A 162 16.10 9.38 -7.77
CA GLY A 162 17.25 8.81 -7.05
C GLY A 162 17.52 9.46 -5.69
N ILE A 163 16.50 10.04 -5.05
CA ILE A 163 16.59 10.75 -3.77
C ILE A 163 15.90 10.03 -2.60
N THR A 164 15.45 8.79 -2.77
CA THR A 164 14.71 8.02 -1.75
C THR A 164 15.41 7.99 -0.38
N ALA A 165 16.74 7.93 -0.36
CA ALA A 165 17.51 7.91 0.89
C ALA A 165 17.33 9.20 1.72
N HIS A 166 17.06 10.34 1.08
CA HIS A 166 16.83 11.63 1.76
C HIS A 166 15.48 11.71 2.45
N ILE A 167 14.56 10.79 2.14
CA ILE A 167 13.21 10.77 2.66
C ILE A 167 12.92 9.50 3.49
N SER A 168 13.95 8.70 3.80
CA SER A 168 13.82 7.43 4.52
C SER A 168 13.11 7.60 5.87
N TYR A 169 13.40 8.68 6.60
CA TYR A 169 12.71 8.99 7.86
C TYR A 169 11.20 9.16 7.64
N SER A 170 10.79 9.93 6.62
CA SER A 170 9.38 10.19 6.31
C SER A 170 8.65 8.92 5.93
N ILE A 171 9.29 8.06 5.11
CA ILE A 171 8.75 6.76 4.71
C ILE A 171 8.57 5.85 5.94
N GLY A 172 9.63 5.68 6.74
CA GLY A 172 9.59 4.82 7.92
C GLY A 172 8.57 5.29 8.96
N LYS A 173 8.43 6.61 9.15
CA LYS A 173 7.40 7.19 10.02
C LYS A 173 5.99 6.85 9.52
N ALA A 174 5.73 7.01 8.22
CA ALA A 174 4.41 6.72 7.65
C ALA A 174 4.06 5.23 7.75
N LEU A 175 5.00 4.33 7.45
CA LEU A 175 4.83 2.89 7.61
C LEU A 175 4.52 2.53 9.07
N LYS A 176 5.26 3.11 10.03
CA LYS A 176 5.01 2.91 11.46
C LYS A 176 3.62 3.39 11.88
N GLU A 177 3.23 4.60 11.48
CA GLU A 177 1.92 5.17 11.82
C GLU A 177 0.79 4.33 11.24
N PHE A 178 0.94 3.86 10.00
CA PHE A 178 -0.01 2.95 9.36
C PHE A 178 -0.13 1.63 10.13
N MET A 179 0.99 0.96 10.43
CA MET A 179 1.00 -0.30 11.20
C MET A 179 0.40 -0.15 12.60
N VAL A 180 0.71 0.93 13.31
CA VAL A 180 0.09 1.23 14.60
C VAL A 180 -1.42 1.47 14.46
N GLY A 181 -1.85 2.09 13.35
CA GLY A 181 -3.26 2.23 13.01
C GLY A 181 -3.95 0.88 12.83
N LEU A 182 -3.33 -0.05 12.10
CA LEU A 182 -3.84 -1.41 11.90
C LEU A 182 -4.05 -2.14 13.24
N LEU A 183 -3.05 -2.09 14.14
CA LEU A 183 -3.15 -2.71 15.47
C LEU A 183 -4.26 -2.12 16.34
N LYS A 184 -4.58 -0.82 16.18
CA LYS A 184 -5.62 -0.14 16.96
C LYS A 184 -7.03 -0.32 16.41
N ALA A 185 -7.16 -0.66 15.13
CA ALA A 185 -8.44 -0.77 14.44
C ALA A 185 -9.22 -2.06 14.81
N GLN A 186 -8.61 -2.99 15.54
CA GLN A 186 -9.30 -4.17 16.06
C GLN A 186 -10.44 -3.78 17.02
N PRO A 187 -11.65 -4.36 16.88
CA PRO A 187 -12.65 -4.23 17.92
C PRO A 187 -12.09 -4.82 19.22
N ALA A 188 -12.30 -4.13 20.35
CA ALA A 188 -11.95 -4.68 21.65
C ALA A 188 -12.61 -6.06 21.80
N MET A 189 -11.77 -7.08 22.01
CA MET A 189 -12.18 -8.46 22.29
C MET A 189 -13.18 -8.52 23.45
#